data_AF-A0A1Q3DJ98-F1
#
_entry.id   AF-A0A1Q3DJ98-F1
#
_cell.length_a   1.000
_cell.length_b   1.000
_cell.length_c   1.000
_cell.angle_alpha   90.00
_cell.angle_beta   90.00
_cell.angle_gamma   90.00
#
_symmetry.space_group_name_H-M   'P 1'
#
loop_
_entity.id
_entity.type
_entity.pdbx_description
1 polymer ?
#
loop_
_entity_poly.entity_id
_entity_poly.type
_entity_poly.pdbx_seq_one_letter_code
_entity_poly.pdbx_strand_id
1 'polypeptide(L)'
;MVEGDIGGGLVLQRQITIPKDMPEVFRIDSSIIAHKVGAGSGGFSRFSLFYFINIVFYGEWVLVDKCLGLGLINRFNPSAVNKCLIHWGTGTVNLELWSEDRPVSLQSPLKICHTYEVKKIL
;
A
#
# COMPACT_ATOMS: atom_id res chain seq x y z
N MET A 1 19.96 8.03 8.11
CA MET A 1 19.72 6.61 8.45
C MET A 1 19.35 6.59 9.91
N VAL A 2 18.22 5.97 10.27
CA VAL A 2 17.80 5.90 11.67
C VAL A 2 18.21 4.54 12.20
N GLU A 3 18.92 4.52 13.33
CA GLU A 3 19.30 3.33 14.07
C GLU A 3 18.64 3.42 15.45
N GLY A 4 18.05 2.32 15.90
CA GLY A 4 17.40 2.25 17.20
C GLY A 4 16.03 1.58 17.15
N ASP A 5 15.46 1.40 18.34
CA ASP A 5 14.08 0.98 18.47
C ASP A 5 13.15 2.12 18.07
N ILE A 6 12.37 1.91 17.01
CA ILE A 6 11.35 2.86 16.55
C ILE A 6 10.04 2.72 17.36
N GLY A 7 10.03 1.84 18.35
CA GLY A 7 8.93 1.60 19.28
C GLY A 7 7.72 0.95 18.62
N GLY A 8 7.91 0.22 17.51
CA GLY A 8 6.84 -0.34 16.69
C GLY A 8 7.27 -0.83 15.30
N GLY A 9 6.28 -1.05 14.43
CA GLY A 9 6.50 -1.33 13.01
C GLY A 9 6.62 -0.04 12.18
N LEU A 10 7.13 -0.18 10.94
CA LEU A 10 7.03 0.87 9.93
C LEU A 10 5.81 0.65 9.05
N VAL A 11 5.15 1.76 8.73
CA VAL A 11 4.05 1.81 7.77
C VAL A 11 4.51 2.67 6.61
N LEU A 12 4.45 2.09 5.41
CA LEU A 12 4.52 2.85 4.17
C LEU A 12 3.10 3.12 3.70
N GLN A 13 2.62 4.31 4.05
CA GLN A 13 1.30 4.82 3.71
C GLN A 13 1.37 5.57 2.39
N ARG A 14 0.38 5.37 1.53
CA ARG A 14 0.30 6.01 0.22
C ARG A 14 -1.11 6.40 -0.11
N GLN A 15 -1.33 7.67 -0.38
CA GLN A 15 -2.58 8.16 -0.93
C GLN A 15 -2.45 8.28 -2.44
N ILE A 16 -3.28 7.54 -3.15
CA ILE A 16 -3.33 7.50 -4.61
C ILE A 16 -4.57 8.27 -5.05
N THR A 17 -4.39 9.22 -5.96
CA THR A 17 -5.46 10.06 -6.50
C THR A 17 -5.43 10.00 -8.02
N ILE A 18 -6.62 9.89 -8.62
CA ILE A 18 -6.82 10.04 -10.07
C ILE A 18 -7.44 11.44 -10.27
N PRO A 19 -6.69 12.43 -10.78
CA PRO A 19 -7.23 13.74 -11.07
C PRO A 19 -8.36 13.63 -12.11
N LYS A 20 -9.47 14.33 -11.87
CA LYS A 20 -10.64 14.30 -12.78
C LYS A 20 -10.35 14.96 -14.13
N ASP A 21 -9.44 15.92 -14.12
CA ASP A 21 -9.01 16.74 -15.25
C ASP A 21 -7.90 16.08 -16.08
N MET A 22 -7.13 15.18 -15.47
CA MET A 22 -6.03 14.43 -16.11
C MET A 22 -6.09 12.95 -15.70
N PRO A 23 -7.09 12.20 -16.18
CA PRO A 23 -7.34 10.83 -15.73
C PRO A 23 -6.24 9.82 -16.15
N GLU A 24 -5.37 10.19 -17.09
CA GLU A 24 -4.16 9.44 -17.46
C GLU A 24 -3.03 9.56 -16.42
N VAL A 25 -3.15 10.47 -15.45
CA VAL A 25 -2.16 10.72 -14.41
C VAL A 25 -2.60 10.06 -13.11
N PHE A 26 -1.71 9.28 -12.49
CA PHE A 26 -1.89 8.82 -11.12
C PHE A 26 -0.97 9.62 -10.20
N ARG A 27 -1.56 10.35 -9.24
CA ARG A 27 -0.79 11.01 -8.18
C ARG A 27 -0.64 10.07 -7.00
N ILE A 28 0.57 9.93 -6.48
CA ILE A 28 0.87 9.09 -5.31
C ILE A 28 1.62 9.93 -4.28
N ASP A 29 0.93 10.33 -3.22
CA ASP A 29 1.54 10.97 -2.05
C ASP A 29 1.93 9.88 -1.05
N SER A 30 3.23 9.74 -0.78
CA SER A 30 3.78 8.66 0.06
C SER A 30 4.32 9.19 1.39
N SER A 31 4.16 8.42 2.46
CA SER A 31 4.69 8.70 3.79
C SER A 31 5.25 7.44 4.43
N ILE A 32 6.42 7.57 5.08
CA ILE A 32 6.99 6.52 5.94
C ILE A 32 6.73 6.93 7.39
N ILE A 33 5.98 6.12 8.10
CA ILE A 33 5.50 6.43 9.45
C ILE A 33 5.99 5.32 10.39
N ALA A 34 6.67 5.71 11.47
CA ALA A 34 6.92 4.80 12.59
C ALA A 34 5.66 4.77 13.47
N HIS A 35 5.12 3.58 13.70
CA HIS A 35 3.87 3.42 14.44
C HIS A 35 4.02 2.31 15.49
N LYS A 36 3.75 2.65 16.76
CA LYS A 36 3.67 1.65 17.83
C LYS A 36 2.51 0.70 17.55
N VAL A 37 2.81 -0.59 17.40
CA VAL A 37 1.79 -1.61 17.16
C VAL A 37 1.18 -1.94 18.51
N GLY A 38 0.13 -1.24 18.90
CA GLY A 38 -0.72 -1.72 20.00
C GLY A 38 -1.34 -3.07 19.62
N ALA A 39 -1.80 -3.86 20.59
CA ALA A 39 -2.56 -5.09 20.36
C ALA A 39 -3.89 -4.78 19.64
N GLY A 40 -3.83 -4.54 18.33
CA GLY A 40 -4.97 -4.28 17.47
C GLY A 40 -5.37 -5.57 16.79
N SER A 41 -6.59 -6.03 17.04
CA SER A 41 -7.22 -7.14 16.33
C SER A 41 -7.00 -6.98 14.82
N GLY A 42 -6.54 -8.04 14.15
CA GLY A 42 -6.31 -8.11 12.71
C GLY A 42 -7.59 -7.91 11.88
N GLY A 43 -8.14 -6.70 11.90
CA GLY A 43 -9.34 -6.32 11.18
C GLY A 43 -9.10 -6.35 9.68
N PHE A 44 -9.78 -7.28 9.00
CA PHE A 44 -10.01 -7.24 7.57
C PHE A 44 -11.14 -6.25 7.29
N SER A 45 -10.83 -5.15 6.61
CA SER A 45 -11.86 -4.26 6.05
C SER A 45 -12.49 -4.93 4.82
N ARG A 46 -13.47 -5.82 5.02
CA ARG A 46 -14.42 -6.21 3.96
C ARG A 46 -15.52 -5.14 3.92
N PHE A 47 -15.69 -4.41 2.82
CA PHE A 47 -17.00 -4.09 2.22
C PHE A 47 -16.88 -3.43 0.82
N SER A 48 -17.47 -4.12 -0.18
CA SER A 48 -18.17 -3.66 -1.41
C SER A 48 -17.65 -2.40 -2.15
N LEU A 49 -17.23 -2.40 -3.43
CA LEU A 49 -17.92 -2.92 -4.63
C LEU A 49 -16.98 -2.94 -5.87
N PHE A 50 -15.77 -3.52 -5.81
CA PHE A 50 -14.99 -3.87 -7.02
C PHE A 50 -14.20 -5.15 -6.73
N TYR A 51 -14.28 -6.14 -7.63
CA TYR A 51 -13.69 -7.48 -7.45
C TYR A 51 -12.18 -7.41 -7.15
N PHE A 52 -11.78 -7.88 -5.97
CA PHE A 52 -10.38 -7.96 -5.55
C PHE A 52 -10.10 -9.27 -4.81
N ILE A 53 -10.31 -10.39 -5.50
CA ILE A 53 -10.01 -11.74 -5.01
C ILE A 53 -8.59 -12.12 -5.49
N ASN A 54 -7.52 -11.56 -4.88
CA ASN A 54 -6.17 -12.17 -4.82
C ASN A 54 -5.04 -11.31 -4.17
N ILE A 55 -5.34 -10.14 -3.62
CA ILE A 55 -4.34 -9.06 -3.52
C ILE A 55 -3.22 -9.21 -2.46
N VAL A 56 -3.47 -9.92 -1.36
CA VAL A 56 -2.52 -9.91 -0.24
C VAL A 56 -1.47 -11.03 -0.32
N PHE A 57 -1.79 -12.17 -0.93
CA PHE A 57 -0.90 -13.35 -0.89
C PHE A 57 0.27 -13.29 -1.88
N TYR A 58 0.12 -12.62 -3.03
CA TYR A 58 1.15 -12.61 -4.09
C TYR A 58 1.87 -11.28 -4.26
N GLY A 59 1.58 -10.29 -3.40
CA GLY A 59 2.23 -8.98 -3.49
C GLY A 59 1.88 -8.21 -4.77
N GLU A 60 0.65 -8.34 -5.27
CA GLU A 60 0.17 -7.58 -6.44
C GLU A 60 -1.25 -7.09 -6.20
N TRP A 61 -1.53 -5.86 -6.61
CA TRP A 61 -2.88 -5.32 -6.73
C TRP A 61 -3.02 -4.35 -7.89
N VAL A 62 -4.27 -4.06 -8.27
CA VAL A 62 -4.56 -3.20 -9.42
C VAL A 62 -5.61 -2.16 -9.04
N LEU A 63 -5.37 -0.87 -9.28
CA LEU A 63 -6.42 0.15 -9.27
C LEU A 63 -6.99 0.28 -10.67
N VAL A 64 -8.28 0.04 -10.87
CA VAL A 64 -8.93 0.09 -12.19
C VAL A 64 -9.71 1.38 -12.37
N ASP A 65 -9.34 2.17 -13.38
CA ASP A 65 -10.15 3.23 -13.95
C ASP A 65 -10.98 2.68 -15.14
N LYS A 66 -12.27 2.51 -14.91
CA LYS A 66 -13.20 2.00 -15.93
C LYS A 66 -13.54 3.01 -17.02
N CYS A 67 -13.43 4.32 -16.74
CA CYS A 67 -13.75 5.36 -17.71
C CYS A 67 -12.70 5.40 -18.83
N LEU A 68 -11.43 5.18 -18.47
CA LEU A 68 -10.33 5.13 -19.43
C LEU A 68 -9.94 3.71 -19.86
N GLY A 69 -10.42 2.68 -19.16
CA GLY A 69 -9.96 1.31 -19.38
C GLY A 69 -8.50 1.10 -18.98
N LEU A 70 -8.02 1.85 -17.98
CA LEU A 70 -6.65 1.80 -17.47
C LEU A 70 -6.58 1.16 -16.10
N GLY A 71 -5.46 0.50 -15.82
CA GLY A 71 -5.16 -0.14 -14.55
C GLY A 71 -3.79 0.28 -14.06
N LEU A 72 -3.71 0.79 -12.84
CA LEU A 72 -2.46 0.97 -12.11
C LEU A 72 -2.18 -0.29 -11.30
N ILE A 73 -1.30 -1.13 -11.83
CA ILE A 73 -0.81 -2.34 -11.18
C ILE A 73 0.29 -1.95 -10.21
N ASN A 74 0.14 -2.30 -8.94
CA ASN A 74 1.19 -2.19 -7.94
C ASN A 74 1.68 -3.57 -7.53
N ARG A 75 2.98 -3.74 -7.42
CA ARG A 75 3.60 -4.96 -6.90
C ARG A 75 4.50 -4.64 -5.71
N PHE A 76 4.59 -5.54 -4.76
CA PHE A 76 5.48 -5.47 -3.59
C PHE A 76 5.97 -6.87 -3.19
N ASN A 77 7.04 -6.95 -2.41
CA ASN A 77 7.52 -8.23 -1.88
C ASN A 77 6.63 -8.66 -0.69
N PRO A 78 5.82 -9.73 -0.79
CA PRO A 78 4.95 -10.15 0.30
C PRO A 78 5.74 -10.58 1.54
N SER A 79 6.95 -11.12 1.38
CA SER A 79 7.80 -11.52 2.52
C SER A 79 8.33 -10.33 3.34
N ALA A 80 8.20 -9.10 2.83
CA ALA A 80 8.59 -7.88 3.53
C ALA A 80 7.39 -7.14 4.17
N VAL A 81 6.17 -7.67 4.02
CA VAL A 81 4.92 -7.01 4.44
C VAL A 81 4.15 -7.95 5.37
N ASN A 82 4.02 -7.55 6.64
CA ASN A 82 3.24 -8.27 7.64
C ASN A 82 1.74 -8.03 7.47
N LYS A 83 1.36 -6.79 7.11
CA LYS A 83 -0.04 -6.40 6.92
C LYS A 83 -0.17 -5.42 5.77
N CYS A 84 -1.17 -5.64 4.92
CA CYS A 84 -1.53 -4.75 3.83
C CYS A 84 -2.97 -4.26 4.05
N LEU A 85 -3.17 -2.95 4.09
CA LEU A 85 -4.48 -2.32 4.23
C LEU A 85 -4.78 -1.41 3.04
N ILE A 86 -6.03 -1.46 2.59
CA ILE A 86 -6.54 -0.58 1.53
C ILE A 86 -7.79 0.11 2.05
N HIS A 87 -7.78 1.43 2.03
CA HIS A 87 -8.91 2.27 2.41
C HIS A 87 -9.34 3.14 1.23
N TRP A 88 -10.63 3.12 0.93
CA TRP A 88 -11.21 3.89 -0.17
C TRP A 88 -11.84 5.18 0.37
N GLY A 89 -11.43 6.31 -0.19
CA GLY A 89 -12.03 7.62 0.06
C GLY A 89 -12.76 8.15 -1.17
N THR A 90 -13.34 9.35 -1.07
CA THR A 90 -13.94 10.03 -2.21
C THR A 90 -12.84 10.52 -3.17
N GLY A 91 -12.59 9.74 -4.24
CA GLY A 91 -11.59 10.08 -5.27
C GLY A 91 -10.14 9.73 -4.90
N THR A 92 -9.92 9.06 -3.76
CA THR A 92 -8.58 8.64 -3.32
C THR A 92 -8.58 7.20 -2.82
N VAL A 93 -7.42 6.56 -2.89
CA VAL A 93 -7.17 5.22 -2.38
C VAL A 93 -5.94 5.29 -1.47
N ASN A 94 -6.11 4.94 -0.20
CA ASN A 94 -5.00 4.86 0.74
C ASN A 94 -4.52 3.41 0.84
N LEU A 95 -3.27 3.16 0.48
CA LEU A 95 -2.58 1.87 0.62
C LEU A 95 -1.57 1.96 1.77
N GLU A 96 -1.62 1.01 2.68
CA GLU A 96 -0.65 0.88 3.76
C GLU A 96 0.02 -0.49 3.72
N LEU A 97 1.36 -0.47 3.65
CA LEU A 97 2.19 -1.66 3.77
C LEU A 97 2.93 -1.59 5.11
N TRP A 98 2.62 -2.53 5.99
CA TRP A 98 3.13 -2.57 7.36
C TRP A 98 4.23 -3.63 7.48
N SER A 99 5.32 -3.29 8.15
CA SER A 99 6.30 -4.27 8.60
C SER A 99 5.85 -4.98 9.87
N GLU A 100 6.60 -6.01 10.27
CA GLU A 100 6.59 -6.49 11.65
C GLU A 100 7.14 -5.43 12.61
N ASP A 101 6.76 -5.55 13.89
CA ASP A 101 7.35 -4.78 14.99
C ASP A 101 8.71 -5.39 15.33
N ARG A 102 9.78 -4.66 15.05
CA ARG A 102 11.15 -5.08 15.38
C ARG A 102 12.12 -3.88 15.39
N PRO A 103 13.24 -3.99 16.11
CA PRO A 103 14.32 -3.02 16.04
C PRO A 103 14.87 -2.85 14.61
N VAL A 104 15.37 -1.64 14.30
CA VAL A 104 16.01 -1.32 13.02
C VAL A 104 17.48 -0.99 13.24
N SER A 105 18.35 -1.60 12.44
CA SER A 105 19.79 -1.32 12.43
C SER A 105 20.34 -1.24 11.01
N LEU A 106 21.59 -0.80 10.86
CA LEU A 106 22.30 -0.84 9.56
C LEU A 106 22.34 -2.23 8.95
N GLN A 107 22.49 -3.26 9.79
CA GLN A 107 22.60 -4.65 9.36
C GLN A 107 21.23 -5.28 9.10
N SER A 108 20.16 -4.72 9.65
CA SER A 108 18.79 -5.24 9.54
C SER A 108 17.78 -4.14 9.19
N PRO A 109 17.96 -3.40 8.08
CA PRO A 109 17.07 -2.31 7.73
C PRO A 109 15.66 -2.82 7.44
N LEU A 110 14.65 -2.01 7.75
CA LEU A 110 13.31 -2.23 7.20
C LEU A 110 13.27 -1.68 5.78
N LYS A 111 12.98 -2.57 4.83
CA LYS A 111 12.95 -2.23 3.40
C LYS A 111 11.66 -2.72 2.78
N ILE A 112 10.89 -1.79 2.22
CA ILE A 112 9.68 -2.09 1.45
C ILE A 112 9.93 -1.68 0.00
N CYS A 113 10.09 -2.66 -0.87
CA CYS A 113 10.18 -2.44 -2.31
C CYS A 113 8.80 -2.55 -2.94
N HIS A 114 8.54 -1.69 -3.93
CA HIS A 114 7.30 -1.76 -4.68
C HIS A 114 7.48 -1.14 -6.07
N THR A 115 6.66 -1.56 -7.03
CA THR A 115 6.66 -1.05 -8.40
C THR A 115 5.25 -0.69 -8.82
N TYR A 116 5.15 0.22 -9.78
CA TYR A 116 3.89 0.61 -10.40
C TYR A 116 3.99 0.43 -11.91
N GLU A 117 2.93 -0.06 -12.50
CA GLU A 117 2.80 -0.23 -13.94
C GLU A 117 1.40 0.24 -14.34
N VAL A 118 1.32 1.16 -15.31
CA VAL A 118 0.04 1.54 -15.92
C VAL A 118 -0.18 0.66 -17.14
N LYS A 119 -1.29 -0.08 -17.18
CA LYS A 119 -1.68 -0.93 -18.30
C LYS A 119 -3.08 -0.60 -18.78
N LYS A 120 -3.31 -0.71 -20.08
CA LYS A 120 -4.66 -0.82 -20.63
C LYS A 120 -5.20 -2.20 -20.30
N ILE A 121 -6.42 -2.24 -19.75
CA ILE A 121 -7.06 -3.47 -19.23
C ILE A 121 -8.46 -3.69 -19.78
N LEU A 122 -8.97 -2.78 -20.61
CA LEU A 122 -10.19 -2.91 -21.40
C LEU A 122 -9.93 -2.57 -22.87
#